data_AF-A0A7J4KET5-F1
#
_entry.id   AF-A0A7J4KET5-F1
#
_cell.length_a   1.000
_cell.length_b   1.000
_cell.length_c   1.000
_cell.angle_alpha   90.00
_cell.angle_beta   90.00
_cell.angle_gamma   90.00
#
_symmetry.space_group_name_H-M   'P 1'
#
loop_
_entity.id
_entity.type
_entity.pdbx_description
1 polymer ?
#
loop_
_entity_poly.entity_id
_entity_poly.type
_entity_poly.pdbx_seq_one_letter_code
_entity_poly.pdbx_strand_id
1 'polypeptide(L)'
;LNIVSIPNDWVALVTDQLVLEERAGSTATAYLVVKPPKSFGYHNDEATIRVSMQPVYADDYSKKGEITSQNFLVQSRGFSTPGFDIILFLGALASISFIISLNRRRKK
;
A
#
# COMPACT_ATOMS: atom_id res chain seq x y z
N LEU A 1 14.84 7.09 -9.58
CA LEU A 1 13.61 6.33 -9.89
C LEU A 1 12.45 7.16 -9.40
N ASN A 2 11.47 7.46 -10.25
CA ASN A 2 10.41 8.41 -9.91
C ASN A 2 9.03 7.85 -10.27
N ILE A 3 8.04 8.19 -9.45
CA ILE A 3 6.63 7.92 -9.74
C ILE A 3 6.09 9.07 -10.59
N VAL A 4 5.52 8.74 -11.74
CA VAL A 4 5.06 9.72 -12.74
C VAL A 4 3.57 10.03 -12.56
N SER A 5 2.76 9.05 -12.17
CA SER A 5 1.32 9.21 -11.99
C SER A 5 0.79 8.24 -10.95
N ILE A 6 -0.03 8.76 -10.03
CA ILE A 6 -0.82 8.00 -9.06
C ILE A 6 -2.25 8.56 -9.04
N PRO A 7 -3.29 7.72 -8.88
CA PRO A 7 -4.64 8.21 -8.64
C PRO A 7 -4.75 8.97 -7.32
N ASN A 8 -5.75 9.83 -7.22
CA ASN A 8 -6.08 10.52 -5.97
C ASN A 8 -6.35 9.51 -4.85
N ASP A 9 -5.89 9.84 -3.63
CA ASP A 9 -6.04 9.03 -2.41
C ASP A 9 -5.24 7.72 -2.35
N TRP A 10 -4.44 7.41 -3.38
CA TRP A 10 -3.46 6.33 -3.36
C TRP A 10 -2.11 6.86 -2.86
N VAL A 11 -1.37 6.02 -2.15
CA VAL A 11 0.01 6.32 -1.75
C VAL A 11 0.93 5.30 -2.41
N ALA A 12 1.96 5.76 -3.12
CA ALA A 12 2.97 4.90 -3.70
C ALA A 12 4.37 5.40 -3.34
N LEU A 13 5.29 4.47 -3.10
CA LEU A 13 6.70 4.71 -2.80
C LEU A 13 7.53 3.79 -3.68
N VAL A 14 8.57 4.32 -4.31
CA VAL A 14 9.51 3.55 -5.12
C VAL A 14 10.92 3.77 -4.59
N THR A 15 11.79 2.75 -4.65
CA THR A 15 13.22 2.92 -4.34
C THR A 15 13.80 4.09 -5.14
N ASP A 16 14.38 5.08 -4.44
CA ASP A 16 14.76 6.37 -5.02
C ASP A 16 15.97 6.25 -5.95
N GLN A 17 16.97 5.47 -5.51
CA GLN A 17 18.25 5.29 -6.18
C GLN A 17 18.71 3.83 -6.11
N LEU A 18 19.31 3.37 -7.20
CA LEU A 18 19.97 2.08 -7.32
C LEU A 18 21.34 2.28 -7.95
N VAL A 19 22.34 1.60 -7.40
CA VAL A 19 23.70 1.54 -7.95
C VAL A 19 23.91 0.14 -8.49
N LEU A 20 24.32 0.05 -9.75
CA LEU A 20 24.61 -1.20 -10.45
C LEU A 20 26.10 -1.21 -10.80
N GLU A 21 26.75 -2.37 -10.64
CA GLU A 21 28.11 -2.54 -11.15
C GLU A 21 28.11 -2.54 -12.68
N GLU A 22 29.12 -1.95 -13.31
CA GLU A 22 29.21 -1.86 -14.78
C GLU A 22 29.59 -3.16 -15.50
N ARG A 23 29.51 -4.31 -14.81
CA ARG A 23 29.74 -5.62 -15.41
C ARG A 23 28.52 -6.07 -16.21
N ALA A 24 28.78 -6.75 -17.32
CA ALA A 24 27.71 -7.35 -18.12
C ALA A 24 26.92 -8.36 -17.27
N GLY A 25 25.60 -8.20 -17.21
CA GLY A 25 24.71 -9.06 -16.43
C GLY A 25 24.47 -8.60 -14.98
N SER A 26 25.01 -7.46 -14.55
CA SER A 26 24.65 -6.87 -13.25
C SER A 26 23.15 -6.58 -13.17
N THR A 27 22.53 -7.02 -12.09
CA THR A 27 21.11 -6.80 -11.81
C THR A 27 20.93 -6.29 -10.40
N ALA A 28 19.89 -5.49 -10.18
CA ALA A 28 19.46 -5.08 -8.85
C ALA A 28 17.95 -4.87 -8.86
N THR A 29 17.36 -4.96 -7.67
CA THR A 29 15.91 -4.93 -7.48
C THR A 29 15.48 -3.59 -6.91
N ALA A 30 14.55 -2.93 -7.58
CA ALA A 30 13.80 -1.80 -7.04
C ALA A 30 12.50 -2.30 -6.40
N TYR A 31 12.10 -1.68 -5.30
CA TYR A 31 10.83 -1.97 -4.64
C TYR A 31 9.81 -0.88 -4.96
N LEU A 32 8.60 -1.28 -5.31
CA LEU A 32 7.44 -0.41 -5.44
C LEU A 32 6.42 -0.84 -4.37
N VAL A 33 6.13 0.05 -3.44
CA VAL A 33 5.12 -0.14 -2.39
C VAL A 33 3.92 0.72 -2.73
N VAL A 34 2.74 0.11 -2.76
CA VAL A 34 1.49 0.77 -3.12
C VAL A 34 0.48 0.51 -2.03
N LYS A 35 -0.14 1.58 -1.54
CA LYS A 35 -1.21 1.55 -0.55
C LYS A 35 -2.46 2.18 -1.17
N PRO A 36 -3.43 1.34 -1.58
CA PRO A 36 -4.75 1.81 -1.98
C PRO A 36 -5.47 2.53 -0.82
N PRO A 37 -6.49 3.35 -1.12
CA PRO A 37 -7.32 4.00 -0.11
C PRO A 37 -8.01 2.95 0.77
N LYS A 38 -8.24 3.31 2.03
CA LYS A 38 -8.90 2.43 3.01
C LYS A 38 -10.21 3.07 3.44
N SER A 39 -11.33 2.44 3.07
CA SER A 39 -12.66 2.82 3.54
C SER A 39 -13.50 1.59 3.92
N PHE A 40 -14.61 1.81 4.60
CA PHE A 40 -15.55 0.73 4.95
C PHE A 40 -16.40 0.36 3.73
N GLY A 41 -16.54 -0.94 3.45
CA GLY A 41 -17.37 -1.44 2.37
C GLY A 41 -16.62 -2.34 1.38
N TYR A 42 -17.25 -2.54 0.22
CA TYR A 42 -16.68 -3.33 -0.87
C TYR A 42 -15.79 -2.44 -1.76
N HIS A 43 -14.59 -2.93 -2.03
CA HIS A 43 -13.58 -2.30 -2.87
C HIS A 43 -13.42 -3.07 -4.17
N ASN A 44 -13.35 -2.33 -5.28
CA ASN A 44 -12.97 -2.85 -6.60
C ASN A 44 -12.17 -1.76 -7.33
N ASP A 45 -11.10 -1.32 -6.69
CA ASP A 45 -10.29 -0.23 -7.20
C ASP A 45 -9.19 -0.77 -8.12
N GLU A 46 -8.94 -0.07 -9.21
CA GLU A 46 -7.90 -0.38 -10.17
C GLU A 46 -7.15 0.88 -10.57
N ALA A 47 -5.83 0.79 -10.58
CA ALA A 47 -4.95 1.91 -10.86
C ALA A 47 -3.74 1.48 -11.67
N THR A 48 -3.36 2.29 -12.65
CA THR A 48 -2.07 2.16 -13.33
C THR A 48 -1.07 3.14 -12.72
N ILE A 49 0.02 2.61 -12.16
CA ILE A 49 1.13 3.40 -11.62
C ILE A 49 2.26 3.35 -12.63
N ARG A 50 2.72 4.53 -13.05
CA ARG A 50 3.85 4.66 -13.97
C ARG A 50 5.11 5.01 -13.20
N VAL A 51 6.15 4.20 -13.35
CA VAL A 51 7.48 4.43 -12.77
C VAL A 51 8.45 4.76 -13.90
N SER A 52 9.28 5.78 -13.71
CA SER A 52 10.36 6.12 -14.62
C SER A 52 11.73 5.84 -14.00
N MET A 53 12.63 5.34 -14.84
CA MET A 53 14.03 5.06 -14.55
C MET A 53 14.90 5.91 -15.47
N GLN A 54 15.88 6.58 -14.88
CA GLN A 54 16.87 7.34 -15.63
C GLN A 54 18.25 7.00 -15.08
N PRO A 55 19.18 6.51 -15.92
CA PRO A 55 20.58 6.39 -15.56
C PRO A 55 21.19 7.79 -15.46
N VAL A 56 21.48 8.25 -14.23
CA VAL A 56 22.00 9.61 -13.99
C VAL A 56 23.53 9.65 -14.03
N TYR A 57 24.16 8.50 -13.76
CA TYR A 57 25.62 8.35 -13.72
C TYR A 57 26.02 6.98 -14.27
N ALA A 58 27.08 6.97 -15.07
CA ALA A 58 27.82 5.81 -15.55
C ALA A 58 29.27 6.26 -15.76
N ASP A 59 30.24 5.42 -15.41
CA ASP A 59 31.66 5.64 -15.69
C ASP A 59 31.91 5.56 -17.21
N ASP A 60 31.15 4.71 -17.92
CA ASP A 60 31.07 4.71 -19.37
C ASP A 60 30.01 5.72 -19.88
N TYR A 61 30.48 6.83 -20.48
CA TYR A 61 29.63 7.89 -21.01
C TYR A 61 28.65 7.44 -22.11
N SER A 62 28.92 6.34 -22.82
CA SER A 62 28.02 5.78 -23.82
C SER A 62 26.79 5.09 -23.21
N LYS A 63 26.84 4.78 -21.90
CA LYS A 63 25.76 4.12 -21.15
C LYS A 63 24.90 5.10 -20.35
N LYS A 64 25.13 6.41 -20.48
CA LYS A 64 24.17 7.42 -20.00
C LYS A 64 22.90 7.28 -20.83
N GLY A 65 21.90 6.66 -20.23
CA GLY A 65 20.70 6.21 -20.93
C GLY A 65 19.57 7.22 -20.92
N GLU A 66 18.67 7.00 -21.87
CA GLU A 66 17.38 7.66 -21.95
C GLU A 66 16.47 7.29 -20.76
N ILE A 67 15.44 8.10 -20.54
CA ILE A 67 14.43 7.82 -19.53
C ILE A 67 13.55 6.66 -20.03
N THR A 68 13.58 5.54 -19.32
CA THR A 68 12.67 4.42 -19.56
C THR A 68 11.50 4.50 -18.58
N SER A 69 10.30 4.13 -19.01
CA SER A 69 9.11 4.07 -18.14
C SER A 69 8.48 2.70 -18.18
N GLN A 70 7.98 2.23 -17.04
CA GLN A 70 7.21 1.00 -16.93
C GLN A 70 5.89 1.26 -16.20
N ASN A 71 4.82 0.62 -16.67
CA ASN A 71 3.49 0.70 -16.08
C ASN A 71 3.19 -0.54 -15.25
N PHE A 72 2.62 -0.33 -14.07
CA PHE A 72 2.19 -1.37 -13.14
C PHE A 72 0.69 -1.24 -12.88
N LEU A 73 -0.06 -2.29 -13.18
CA LEU A 73 -1.48 -2.38 -12.85
C LEU A 73 -1.63 -2.89 -11.41
N VAL A 74 -2.27 -2.11 -10.56
CA VAL A 74 -2.54 -2.47 -9.16
C VAL A 74 -4.04 -2.55 -8.95
N GLN A 75 -4.49 -3.66 -8.37
CA GLN A 75 -5.89 -3.93 -8.08
C GLN A 75 -6.07 -4.11 -6.58
N SER A 76 -7.07 -3.43 -6.02
CA SER A 76 -7.53 -3.58 -4.64
C SER A 76 -8.96 -4.10 -4.67
N ARG A 77 -9.14 -5.38 -4.34
CA ARG A 77 -10.45 -6.03 -4.39
C ARG A 77 -10.77 -6.70 -3.07
N GLY A 78 -12.01 -6.54 -2.61
CA GLY A 78 -12.52 -7.24 -1.44
C GLY A 78 -13.34 -6.35 -0.52
N PHE A 79 -13.85 -6.96 0.55
CA PHE A 79 -14.62 -6.24 1.57
C PHE A 79 -13.71 -5.82 2.72
N SER A 80 -13.76 -4.56 3.12
CA SER A 80 -13.03 -4.05 4.28
C SER A 80 -14.00 -3.52 5.31
N THR A 81 -13.76 -3.88 6.57
CA THR A 81 -14.51 -3.38 7.73
C THR A 81 -13.61 -2.66 8.72
N PRO A 82 -12.95 -1.54 8.33
CA PRO A 82 -12.05 -0.81 9.22
C PRO A 82 -12.80 -0.37 10.48
N GLY A 83 -12.26 -0.69 11.66
CA GLY A 83 -12.84 -0.28 12.94
C GLY A 83 -14.06 -1.07 13.39
N PHE A 84 -14.54 -2.04 12.60
CA PHE A 84 -15.66 -2.91 13.01
C PHE A 84 -15.31 -3.76 14.24
N ASP A 85 -14.05 -4.15 14.38
CA ASP A 85 -13.54 -4.87 15.55
C ASP A 85 -13.77 -4.09 16.86
N ILE A 86 -13.65 -2.76 16.82
CA ILE A 86 -13.88 -1.88 17.98
C ILE A 86 -15.37 -1.88 18.34
N ILE A 87 -16.25 -1.82 17.33
CA ILE A 87 -17.71 -1.86 17.55
C ILE A 87 -18.12 -3.19 18.16
N LEU A 88 -17.62 -4.32 17.63
CA LEU A 88 -17.87 -5.64 18.18
C LEU A 88 -17.37 -5.76 19.63
N PHE A 89 -16.16 -5.27 19.91
CA PHE A 89 -15.57 -5.29 21.24
C PHE A 89 -16.40 -4.50 22.26
N LEU A 90 -16.77 -3.26 21.92
CA LEU A 90 -17.61 -2.41 22.77
C LEU A 90 -19.01 -3.00 22.97
N GLY A 91 -19.60 -3.57 21.91
CA GLY A 91 -20.88 -4.27 21.98
C GLY A 91 -20.84 -5.48 22.91
N ALA A 92 -19.77 -6.28 22.87
CA ALA A 92 -19.57 -7.41 23.76
C ALA A 92 -19.43 -6.96 25.23
N LEU A 93 -18.65 -5.91 25.50
CA LEU A 93 -18.51 -5.35 26.84
C LEU A 93 -19.83 -4.83 27.41
N ALA A 94 -20.61 -4.10 26.61
CA ALA A 94 -21.92 -3.61 27.00
C ALA A 94 -22.88 -4.77 27.33
N SER A 95 -22.87 -5.83 26.51
CA SER A 95 -23.70 -7.03 26.69
C SER A 95 -23.37 -7.76 28.00
N ILE A 96 -22.08 -7.98 28.28
CA ILE A 96 -21.63 -8.60 29.53
C ILE A 96 -22.02 -7.74 30.74
N SER A 97 -21.78 -6.43 30.66
CA SER A 97 -22.12 -5.50 31.74
C SER A 97 -23.63 -5.50 32.03
N PHE A 98 -24.45 -5.55 30.98
CA PHE A 98 -25.90 -5.65 31.10
C PHE A 98 -26.34 -6.94 31.77
N ILE A 99 -25.78 -8.09 31.38
CA ILE A 99 -26.06 -9.40 32.00
C ILE A 99 -25.68 -9.40 33.49
N ILE A 100 -24.51 -8.86 33.86
CA ILE A 100 -24.08 -8.75 35.26
C ILE A 100 -25.03 -7.86 36.06
N SER A 101 -25.44 -6.72 35.50
CA SER A 101 -26.39 -5.79 36.13
C SER A 101 -27.75 -6.45 36.40
N LEU A 102 -28.29 -7.18 35.41
CA LEU A 102 -29.54 -7.93 35.56
C LEU A 102 -29.45 -8.99 36.66
N ASN A 103 -28.36 -9.76 36.68
CA ASN A 103 -28.16 -10.80 37.69
C ASN A 103 -27.98 -10.24 39.11
N ARG A 104 -27.35 -9.06 39.26
CA ARG A 104 -27.25 -8.39 40.57
C ARG A 104 -28.60 -7.88 41.07
N ARG A 105 -29.45 -7.37 40.18
CA ARG A 105 -30.81 -6.91 40.54
C ARG A 105 -31.74 -8.05 40.93
N ARG A 106 -31.58 -9.25 40.35
CA ARG A 106 -32.38 -10.44 40.71
C ARG A 106 -31.99 -11.08 42.06
N LYS A 107 -30.79 -10.80 42.57
CA LYS A 107 -30.28 -11.33 43.85
C LYS A 107 -30.53 -10.38 45.05
N LYS A 108 -31.03 -9.17 44.80
CA LYS A 108 -31.52 -8.24 45.82
C LYS A 108 -33.04 -8.34 45.89
#